data_AF-A0A847VCS6-F1
#
_entry.id   AF-A0A847VCS6-F1
#
_cell.length_a   1.000
_cell.length_b   1.000
_cell.length_c   1.000
_cell.angle_alpha   90.00
_cell.angle_beta   90.00
_cell.angle_gamma   90.00
#
_symmetry.space_group_name_H-M   'P 1'
#
loop_
_entity.id
_entity.type
_entity.pdbx_description
1 polymer ?
#
loop_
_entity_poly.entity_id
_entity_poly.type
_entity_poly.pdbx_seq_one_letter_code
_entity_poly.pdbx_strand_id
1 'polypeptide(L)'
;MKIDNIKLERFANTERWKLLEKASSARQTLFKLGHINPEVFMDKEKAIGGNIVEEKRIGNVIETTKTVGLFKRQGMRSEIYEALIAGVQLGVIRSKTVKDIEELREMASAVHPEELDYSTDISVAEYDNKEMASEALKNLAEQYTKGILDTSLPGMSGTTIEEILKNPLVRAEAEKQGTDPETIEKTLKDLREASKQMVEQVKESGTKYEVGKFGKYPAVYVIPPVSLDRKKEVKREKPTGAGGYNSRVKLPPDAFKREEYPINGKMLQGIQVEKYVLTGGLLSLLNNTPSGSAFCQSLTKFKTVTETTHLDGITYIEHWITPTNSNLKTEGYMNRDEVEDMVKKFISLLES
;
A
#
# COMPACT_ATOMS: atom_id res chain seq x y z
N MET A 1 4.69 20.41 -19.85
CA MET A 1 4.85 19.04 -20.44
C MET A 1 3.47 18.38 -20.70
N LYS A 2 3.31 17.43 -21.64
CA LYS A 2 2.05 16.64 -21.72
C LYS A 2 2.04 15.54 -20.65
N ILE A 3 0.91 15.38 -19.95
CA ILE A 3 0.78 14.42 -18.84
C ILE A 3 1.07 12.97 -19.28
N ASP A 4 0.61 12.60 -20.47
CA ASP A 4 0.81 11.28 -21.07
C ASP A 4 2.29 10.89 -21.23
N ASN A 5 3.21 11.85 -21.20
CA ASN A 5 4.65 11.62 -21.31
C ASN A 5 5.37 11.45 -19.96
N ILE A 6 4.66 11.57 -18.82
CA ILE A 6 5.25 11.27 -17.52
C ILE A 6 5.57 9.78 -17.46
N LYS A 7 6.82 9.48 -17.13
CA LYS A 7 7.34 8.12 -16.96
C LYS A 7 7.70 7.86 -15.50
N LEU A 8 7.65 6.59 -15.09
CA LEU A 8 7.87 6.18 -13.70
C LEU A 8 9.21 6.65 -13.15
N GLU A 9 10.29 6.50 -13.93
CA GLU A 9 11.66 6.85 -13.55
C GLU A 9 11.86 8.34 -13.23
N ARG A 10 10.91 9.19 -13.64
CA ARG A 10 10.95 10.62 -13.36
C ARG A 10 10.50 10.96 -11.94
N PHE A 11 9.75 10.07 -11.29
CA PHE A 11 9.20 10.33 -9.96
C PHE A 11 9.38 9.18 -8.96
N ALA A 12 9.77 7.97 -9.38
CA ALA A 12 9.96 6.82 -8.49
C ALA A 12 11.31 6.12 -8.73
N ASN A 13 11.81 5.42 -7.71
CA ASN A 13 12.95 4.52 -7.87
C ASN A 13 12.49 3.22 -8.55
N THR A 14 12.89 2.99 -9.80
CA THR A 14 12.49 1.81 -10.58
C THR A 14 13.10 0.49 -10.10
N GLU A 15 14.08 0.53 -9.21
CA GLU A 15 14.58 -0.68 -8.52
C GLU A 15 13.63 -1.12 -7.40
N ARG A 16 12.73 -0.24 -6.95
CA ARG A 16 11.78 -0.48 -5.84
C ARG A 16 10.32 -0.41 -6.27
N TRP A 17 10.04 0.28 -7.37
CA TRP A 17 8.69 0.47 -7.88
C TRP A 17 8.56 0.02 -9.33
N LYS A 18 7.44 -0.62 -9.64
CA LYS A 18 7.05 -1.02 -11.00
C LYS A 18 5.78 -0.29 -11.43
N LEU A 19 5.71 0.03 -12.71
CA LEU A 19 4.47 0.47 -13.35
C LEU A 19 3.71 -0.78 -13.76
N LEU A 20 2.57 -1.02 -13.12
CA LEU A 20 1.72 -2.18 -13.40
C LEU A 20 0.80 -1.89 -14.58
N GLU A 21 0.24 -0.67 -14.59
CA GLU A 21 -0.68 -0.23 -15.63
C GLU A 21 -0.57 1.28 -15.78
N LYS A 22 -0.74 1.76 -17.01
CA LYS A 22 -0.94 3.19 -17.29
C LYS A 22 -2.15 3.33 -18.20
N ALA A 23 -3.19 3.97 -17.69
CA ALA A 23 -4.34 4.37 -18.48
C ALA A 23 -4.24 5.87 -18.75
N SER A 24 -4.49 6.29 -19.98
CA SER A 24 -4.39 7.71 -20.36
C SER A 24 -5.51 8.08 -21.31
N SER A 25 -6.07 9.27 -21.09
CA SER A 25 -6.94 10.00 -22.00
C SER A 25 -6.28 11.33 -22.37
N ALA A 26 -6.92 12.14 -23.20
CA ALA A 26 -6.42 13.45 -23.57
C ALA A 26 -6.21 14.40 -22.37
N ARG A 27 -6.94 14.19 -21.26
CA ARG A 27 -6.93 15.08 -20.09
C ARG A 27 -6.67 14.36 -18.77
N GLN A 28 -6.49 13.04 -18.74
CA GLN A 28 -6.24 12.33 -17.50
C GLN A 28 -5.23 11.22 -17.72
N THR A 29 -4.36 11.00 -16.74
CA THR A 29 -3.47 9.83 -16.72
C THR A 29 -3.52 9.19 -15.34
N LEU A 30 -3.76 7.88 -15.30
CA LEU A 30 -3.73 7.03 -14.13
C LEU A 30 -2.50 6.12 -14.20
N PHE A 31 -1.72 6.09 -13.14
CA PHE A 31 -0.61 5.17 -12.94
C PHE A 31 -0.99 4.18 -11.84
N LYS A 32 -0.98 2.87 -12.15
CA LYS A 32 -1.00 1.82 -11.12
C LYS A 32 0.44 1.39 -10.85
N LEU A 33 0.83 1.45 -9.59
CA LEU A 33 2.19 1.24 -9.11
C LEU A 33 2.25 0.01 -8.21
N GLY A 34 3.32 -0.76 -8.32
CA GLY A 34 3.63 -1.86 -7.42
C GLY A 34 4.95 -1.61 -6.70
N HIS A 35 4.96 -1.70 -5.37
CA HIS A 35 6.19 -1.69 -4.60
C HIS A 35 6.76 -3.11 -4.54
N ILE A 36 8.05 -3.26 -4.84
CA ILE A 36 8.77 -4.52 -4.83
C ILE A 36 9.14 -4.83 -3.37
N ASN A 37 8.74 -6.00 -2.88
CA ASN A 37 9.12 -6.48 -1.56
C ASN A 37 10.66 -6.62 -1.50
N PRO A 38 11.36 -5.88 -0.63
CA PRO A 38 12.82 -5.99 -0.55
C PRO A 38 13.31 -7.38 -0.13
N GLU A 39 12.46 -8.20 0.49
CA GLU A 39 12.78 -9.59 0.84
C GLU A 39 13.12 -10.45 -0.37
N VAL A 40 12.72 -10.06 -1.60
CA VAL A 40 13.15 -10.78 -2.81
C VAL A 40 14.66 -10.71 -3.03
N PHE A 41 15.35 -9.74 -2.41
CA PHE A 41 16.79 -9.52 -2.49
C PHE A 41 17.55 -9.93 -1.21
N MET A 42 16.88 -10.60 -0.26
CA MET A 42 17.52 -11.03 1.00
C MET A 42 18.58 -12.13 0.80
N ASP A 43 19.55 -12.22 1.71
CA ASP A 43 20.48 -13.36 1.78
C ASP A 43 19.70 -14.59 2.31
N LYS A 44 19.14 -15.41 1.41
CA LYS A 44 18.27 -16.53 1.76
C LYS A 44 18.93 -17.56 2.70
N GLU A 45 20.24 -17.75 2.59
CA GLU A 45 20.95 -18.73 3.44
C GLU A 45 21.02 -18.28 4.89
N LYS A 46 21.22 -16.97 5.13
CA LYS A 46 21.41 -16.39 6.47
C LYS A 46 20.14 -15.79 7.08
N ALA A 47 19.24 -15.31 6.23
CA ALA A 47 18.09 -14.52 6.62
C ALA A 47 16.84 -15.36 6.86
N ILE A 48 16.77 -16.60 6.40
CA ILE A 48 15.65 -17.52 6.70
C ILE A 48 15.95 -18.22 8.03
N GLY A 49 15.04 -18.10 8.99
CA GLY A 49 15.21 -18.71 10.31
C GLY A 49 15.09 -20.24 10.33
N GLY A 50 15.82 -20.88 11.24
CA GLY A 50 15.70 -22.31 11.52
C GLY A 50 16.57 -23.23 10.65
N ASN A 51 17.41 -22.68 9.78
CA ASN A 51 18.35 -23.47 9.00
C ASN A 51 19.59 -23.83 9.84
N ILE A 52 19.99 -25.10 9.80
CA ILE A 52 21.34 -25.51 10.18
C ILE A 52 22.23 -25.29 8.96
N VAL A 53 23.17 -24.36 9.06
CA VAL A 53 24.10 -24.01 7.98
C VAL A 53 25.28 -24.99 7.97
N GLU A 54 25.74 -25.37 9.17
CA GLU A 54 26.87 -26.25 9.33
C GLU A 54 26.75 -27.02 10.65
N GLU A 55 27.17 -28.27 10.65
CA GLU A 55 27.36 -29.06 11.87
C GLU A 55 28.65 -29.87 11.77
N LYS A 56 29.49 -29.78 12.80
CA LYS A 56 30.78 -30.46 12.90
C LYS A 56 30.86 -31.19 14.23
N ARG A 57 31.44 -32.39 14.20
CA ARG A 57 31.75 -33.16 15.41
C ARG A 57 33.24 -33.45 15.48
N ILE A 58 33.88 -33.01 16.57
CA ILE A 58 35.30 -33.24 16.84
C ILE A 58 35.42 -33.77 18.27
N GLY A 59 35.61 -35.09 18.40
CA GLY A 59 35.62 -35.76 19.71
C GLY A 59 34.30 -35.55 20.46
N ASN A 60 34.39 -34.96 21.67
CA ASN A 60 33.25 -34.60 22.52
C ASN A 60 32.71 -33.19 22.27
N VAL A 61 33.14 -32.52 21.20
CA VAL A 61 32.63 -31.20 20.81
C VAL A 61 31.68 -31.36 19.61
N ILE A 62 30.49 -30.80 19.73
CA ILE A 62 29.54 -30.60 18.64
C ILE A 62 29.44 -29.11 18.39
N GLU A 63 29.82 -28.68 17.19
CA GLU A 63 29.76 -27.29 16.75
C GLU A 63 28.67 -27.15 15.69
N THR A 64 27.67 -26.31 15.95
CA THR A 64 26.53 -26.12 15.04
C THR A 64 26.33 -24.65 14.72
N THR A 65 26.27 -24.32 13.44
CA THR A 65 25.91 -22.98 12.95
C THR A 65 24.45 -22.97 12.53
N LYS A 66 23.65 -22.06 13.11
CA LYS A 66 22.20 -21.97 12.91
C LYS A 66 21.78 -20.54 12.60
N THR A 67 20.73 -20.37 11.80
CA THR A 67 20.14 -19.06 11.53
C THR A 67 18.99 -18.71 12.47
N VAL A 68 19.03 -17.48 12.97
CA VAL A 68 17.96 -16.79 13.69
C VAL A 68 17.38 -15.73 12.76
N GLY A 69 16.91 -16.18 11.60
CA GLY A 69 16.40 -15.33 10.54
C GLY A 69 14.91 -14.97 10.68
N LEU A 70 14.44 -14.19 9.72
CA LEU A 70 13.03 -13.93 9.48
C LEU A 70 12.32 -15.24 9.08
N PHE A 71 11.09 -15.40 9.54
CA PHE A 71 10.22 -16.51 9.15
C PHE A 71 9.60 -16.27 7.77
N LYS A 72 10.32 -15.81 6.74
CA LYS A 72 9.69 -15.69 5.40
C LYS A 72 10.53 -16.11 4.22
N ARG A 73 10.02 -17.10 3.48
CA ARG A 73 10.43 -17.42 2.11
C ARG A 73 9.48 -16.66 1.19
N GLN A 74 9.94 -15.53 0.62
CA GLN A 74 9.29 -14.80 -0.48
C GLN A 74 7.86 -14.31 -0.20
N GLY A 75 7.68 -13.25 0.60
CA GLY A 75 6.38 -12.56 0.69
C GLY A 75 5.23 -13.41 1.26
N MET A 76 4.20 -12.75 1.78
CA MET A 76 3.11 -13.46 2.46
C MET A 76 2.25 -14.32 1.50
N ARG A 77 2.33 -14.07 0.19
CA ARG A 77 1.53 -14.76 -0.84
C ARG A 77 2.18 -16.05 -1.31
N SER A 78 3.49 -16.07 -1.59
CA SER A 78 4.15 -17.30 -2.03
C SER A 78 4.08 -18.37 -0.95
N GLU A 79 4.18 -18.00 0.35
CA GLU A 79 4.00 -18.94 1.47
C GLU A 79 2.64 -19.64 1.48
N ILE A 80 1.57 -18.94 1.11
CA ILE A 80 0.24 -19.54 1.03
C ILE A 80 0.24 -20.63 -0.04
N TYR A 81 0.81 -20.36 -1.21
CA TYR A 81 0.88 -21.35 -2.29
C TYR A 81 1.79 -22.53 -1.93
N GLU A 82 2.95 -22.29 -1.33
CA GLU A 82 3.84 -23.36 -0.85
C GLU A 82 3.15 -24.22 0.23
N ALA A 83 2.41 -23.60 1.16
CA ALA A 83 1.64 -24.32 2.17
C ALA A 83 0.49 -25.14 1.56
N LEU A 84 -0.18 -24.62 0.53
CA LEU A 84 -1.21 -25.35 -0.20
C LEU A 84 -0.61 -26.54 -0.97
N ILE A 85 0.53 -26.35 -1.64
CA ILE A 85 1.26 -27.44 -2.33
C ILE A 85 1.65 -28.52 -1.32
N ALA A 86 2.22 -28.14 -0.17
CA ALA A 86 2.55 -29.08 0.89
C ALA A 86 1.29 -29.80 1.42
N GLY A 87 0.18 -29.09 1.61
CA GLY A 87 -1.10 -29.66 2.02
C GLY A 87 -1.66 -30.69 1.02
N VAL A 88 -1.48 -30.45 -0.28
CA VAL A 88 -1.82 -31.42 -1.33
C VAL A 88 -0.89 -32.64 -1.26
N GLN A 89 0.43 -32.43 -1.19
CA GLN A 89 1.43 -33.50 -1.14
C GLN A 89 1.26 -34.39 0.10
N LEU A 90 0.87 -33.82 1.23
CA LEU A 90 0.58 -34.53 2.48
C LEU A 90 -0.81 -35.20 2.49
N GLY A 91 -1.62 -35.03 1.43
CA GLY A 91 -2.96 -35.61 1.32
C GLY A 91 -3.99 -35.00 2.27
N VAL A 92 -3.70 -33.80 2.81
CA VAL A 92 -4.63 -32.99 3.62
C VAL A 92 -5.65 -32.31 2.70
N ILE A 93 -5.20 -31.78 1.57
CA ILE A 93 -6.04 -31.22 0.52
C ILE A 93 -6.19 -32.26 -0.58
N ARG A 94 -7.36 -32.93 -0.62
CA ARG A 94 -7.61 -34.05 -1.55
C ARG A 94 -8.38 -33.67 -2.81
N SER A 95 -9.00 -32.50 -2.83
CA SER A 95 -9.83 -32.01 -3.95
C SER A 95 -9.04 -31.27 -5.02
N LYS A 96 -7.73 -31.08 -4.81
CA LYS A 96 -6.82 -30.35 -5.70
C LYS A 96 -5.54 -31.13 -5.91
N THR A 97 -4.94 -30.94 -7.07
CA THR A 97 -3.59 -31.40 -7.40
C THR A 97 -2.57 -30.28 -7.16
N VAL A 98 -1.28 -30.62 -7.13
CA VAL A 98 -0.20 -29.62 -7.08
C VAL A 98 -0.32 -28.68 -8.27
N LYS A 99 -0.61 -29.23 -9.46
CA LYS A 99 -0.81 -28.47 -10.69
C LYS A 99 -1.97 -27.47 -10.58
N ASP A 100 -3.08 -27.84 -9.94
CA ASP A 100 -4.21 -26.92 -9.75
C ASP A 100 -3.80 -25.70 -8.88
N ILE A 101 -2.91 -25.91 -7.90
CA ILE A 101 -2.39 -24.84 -7.05
C ILE A 101 -1.39 -23.98 -7.82
N GLU A 102 -0.55 -24.58 -8.66
CA GLU A 102 0.38 -23.87 -9.55
C GLU A 102 -0.38 -22.99 -10.57
N GLU A 103 -1.43 -23.51 -11.21
CA GLU A 103 -2.29 -22.73 -12.11
C GLU A 103 -2.97 -21.56 -11.38
N LEU A 104 -3.45 -21.78 -10.15
CA LEU A 104 -4.00 -20.70 -9.32
C LEU A 104 -2.96 -19.63 -8.98
N ARG A 105 -1.72 -20.05 -8.69
CA ARG A 105 -0.59 -19.17 -8.41
C ARG A 105 -0.26 -18.32 -9.63
N GLU A 106 -0.20 -18.91 -10.82
CA GLU A 106 0.05 -18.20 -12.08
C GLU A 106 -1.03 -17.17 -12.39
N MET A 107 -2.32 -17.55 -12.27
CA MET A 107 -3.44 -16.63 -12.50
C MET A 107 -3.42 -15.45 -11.53
N ALA A 108 -3.14 -15.70 -10.24
CA ALA A 108 -3.05 -14.64 -9.25
C ALA A 108 -1.84 -13.73 -9.50
N SER A 109 -0.69 -14.31 -9.86
CA SER A 109 0.55 -13.58 -10.16
C SER A 109 0.42 -12.70 -11.41
N ALA A 110 -0.39 -13.08 -12.38
CA ALA A 110 -0.65 -12.28 -13.56
C ALA A 110 -1.34 -10.94 -13.23
N VAL A 111 -2.15 -10.91 -12.17
CA VAL A 111 -2.85 -9.71 -11.71
C VAL A 111 -2.07 -8.99 -10.61
N HIS A 112 -1.45 -9.76 -9.72
CA HIS A 112 -0.66 -9.27 -8.60
C HIS A 112 0.67 -10.03 -8.50
N PRO A 113 1.72 -9.54 -9.17
CA PRO A 113 3.02 -10.19 -9.16
C PRO A 113 3.53 -10.47 -7.73
N GLU A 114 4.06 -11.66 -7.50
CA GLU A 114 4.43 -12.14 -6.15
C GLU A 114 5.57 -11.36 -5.52
N GLU A 115 6.44 -10.77 -6.34
CA GLU A 115 7.51 -9.93 -5.87
C GLU A 115 7.01 -8.62 -5.26
N LEU A 116 5.72 -8.29 -5.39
CA LEU A 116 5.15 -7.06 -4.85
C LEU A 116 4.55 -7.29 -3.46
N ASP A 117 4.92 -6.46 -2.51
CA ASP A 117 4.29 -6.41 -1.18
C ASP A 117 3.09 -5.45 -1.14
N TYR A 118 3.01 -4.51 -2.09
CA TYR A 118 1.99 -3.49 -2.10
C TYR A 118 1.69 -2.95 -3.51
N SER A 119 0.46 -2.48 -3.72
CA SER A 119 0.06 -1.81 -4.95
C SER A 119 -0.79 -0.59 -4.64
N THR A 120 -0.61 0.49 -5.41
CA THR A 120 -1.35 1.75 -5.26
C THR A 120 -1.53 2.43 -6.59
N ASP A 121 -2.15 3.60 -6.58
CA ASP A 121 -2.37 4.41 -7.77
C ASP A 121 -2.12 5.89 -7.50
N ILE A 122 -1.82 6.60 -8.59
CA ILE A 122 -1.89 8.05 -8.65
C ILE A 122 -2.50 8.45 -9.98
N SER A 123 -3.50 9.33 -9.92
CA SER A 123 -4.16 9.93 -11.07
C SER A 123 -3.85 11.41 -11.13
N VAL A 124 -3.69 11.92 -12.35
CA VAL A 124 -3.54 13.33 -12.63
C VAL A 124 -4.53 13.73 -13.73
N ALA A 125 -5.36 14.72 -13.44
CA ALA A 125 -6.32 15.29 -14.39
C ALA A 125 -5.91 16.72 -14.77
N GLU A 126 -5.95 17.04 -16.05
CA GLU A 126 -5.77 18.38 -16.63
C GLU A 126 -7.11 19.06 -16.85
N TYR A 127 -7.24 20.27 -16.32
CA TYR A 127 -8.36 21.16 -16.57
C TYR A 127 -7.93 22.29 -17.50
N ASP A 128 -8.89 22.97 -18.12
CA ASP A 128 -8.59 24.03 -19.10
C ASP A 128 -7.90 25.24 -18.44
N ASN A 129 -8.16 25.47 -17.16
CA ASN A 129 -7.54 26.53 -16.36
C ASN A 129 -7.47 26.16 -14.87
N LYS A 130 -6.84 27.04 -14.09
CA LYS A 130 -6.59 26.86 -12.66
C LYS A 130 -7.88 26.91 -11.84
N GLU A 131 -8.83 27.73 -12.26
CA GLU A 131 -10.11 27.94 -11.60
C GLU A 131 -10.95 26.66 -11.65
N MET A 132 -11.03 26.02 -12.82
CA MET A 132 -11.67 24.72 -13.00
C MET A 132 -11.00 23.62 -12.18
N ALA A 133 -9.67 23.61 -12.11
CA ALA A 133 -8.95 22.68 -11.25
C ALA A 133 -9.26 22.92 -9.75
N SER A 134 -9.42 24.19 -9.35
CA SER A 134 -9.83 24.53 -7.98
C SER A 134 -11.26 24.09 -7.65
N GLU A 135 -12.19 24.21 -8.59
CA GLU A 135 -13.55 23.68 -8.44
C GLU A 135 -13.52 22.15 -8.33
N ALA A 136 -12.79 21.46 -9.20
CA ALA A 136 -12.62 20.02 -9.15
C ALA A 136 -12.00 19.54 -7.83
N LEU A 137 -10.99 20.23 -7.32
CA LEU A 137 -10.40 19.92 -6.03
C LEU A 137 -11.44 20.07 -4.90
N LYS A 138 -12.22 21.16 -4.89
CA LYS A 138 -13.29 21.35 -3.89
C LYS A 138 -14.35 20.26 -3.97
N ASN A 139 -14.73 19.86 -5.18
CA ASN A 139 -15.70 18.79 -5.42
C ASN A 139 -15.29 17.46 -4.77
N LEU A 140 -13.99 17.17 -4.65
CA LEU A 140 -13.53 15.98 -3.93
C LEU A 140 -13.95 15.97 -2.46
N ALA A 141 -14.06 17.14 -1.81
CA ALA A 141 -14.59 17.25 -0.45
C ALA A 141 -16.12 17.27 -0.42
N GLU A 142 -16.74 17.92 -1.41
CA GLU A 142 -18.18 18.13 -1.44
C GLU A 142 -18.99 16.90 -1.87
N GLN A 143 -18.48 16.09 -2.81
CA GLN A 143 -19.23 14.94 -3.34
C GLN A 143 -19.65 13.97 -2.23
N TYR A 144 -18.79 13.74 -1.24
CA TYR A 144 -19.08 12.83 -0.12
C TYR A 144 -20.10 13.39 0.88
N THR A 145 -20.31 14.70 0.89
CA THR A 145 -21.20 15.37 1.86
C THR A 145 -22.52 15.83 1.23
N LYS A 146 -22.50 16.20 -0.05
CA LYS A 146 -23.67 16.65 -0.82
C LYS A 146 -24.25 15.55 -1.71
N GLY A 147 -23.44 14.58 -2.14
CA GLY A 147 -23.81 13.61 -3.16
C GLY A 147 -23.15 13.92 -4.51
N ILE A 148 -22.90 12.88 -5.32
CA ILE A 148 -22.24 13.01 -6.62
C ILE A 148 -23.11 13.86 -7.56
N LEU A 149 -24.43 13.64 -7.53
CA LEU A 149 -25.38 14.35 -8.39
C LEU A 149 -25.57 15.83 -8.01
N ASP A 150 -25.32 16.21 -6.76
CA ASP A 150 -25.51 17.57 -6.26
C ASP A 150 -24.20 18.38 -6.28
N THR A 151 -23.13 17.80 -6.83
CA THR A 151 -21.83 18.46 -6.99
C THR A 151 -21.77 19.14 -8.35
N SER A 152 -21.39 20.42 -8.38
CA SER A 152 -21.27 21.17 -9.64
C SER A 152 -20.16 20.62 -10.51
N LEU A 153 -20.35 20.63 -11.82
CA LEU A 153 -19.33 20.22 -12.76
C LEU A 153 -18.25 21.30 -12.89
N PRO A 154 -16.96 20.94 -12.81
CA PRO A 154 -15.87 21.91 -12.95
C PRO A 154 -15.98 22.69 -14.27
N GLY A 155 -15.94 24.03 -14.19
CA GLY A 155 -16.07 24.94 -15.33
C GLY A 155 -17.49 25.19 -15.81
N MET A 156 -18.50 24.60 -15.16
CA MET A 156 -19.92 24.81 -15.47
C MET A 156 -20.62 25.30 -14.21
N SER A 157 -20.38 26.57 -13.87
CA SER A 157 -20.84 27.20 -12.62
C SER A 157 -22.29 26.84 -12.28
N GLY A 158 -22.46 26.08 -11.20
CA GLY A 158 -23.76 25.66 -10.68
C GLY A 158 -24.44 24.51 -11.42
N THR A 159 -23.95 24.10 -12.59
CA THR A 159 -24.53 22.98 -13.35
C THR A 159 -24.14 21.64 -12.74
N THR A 160 -25.12 20.77 -12.49
CA THR A 160 -24.87 19.43 -11.93
C THR A 160 -24.92 18.31 -12.97
N ILE A 161 -24.47 17.10 -12.61
CA ILE A 161 -24.60 15.91 -13.46
C ILE A 161 -26.07 15.63 -13.81
N GLU A 162 -26.96 15.81 -12.83
CA GLU A 162 -28.40 15.59 -13.06
C GLU A 162 -28.95 16.57 -14.10
N GLU A 163 -28.58 17.84 -14.03
CA GLU A 163 -29.00 18.87 -14.98
C GLU A 163 -28.47 18.61 -16.39
N ILE A 164 -27.23 18.13 -16.52
CA ILE A 164 -26.66 17.72 -17.81
C ILE A 164 -27.42 16.54 -18.40
N LEU A 165 -27.65 15.48 -17.62
CA LEU A 165 -28.34 14.29 -18.12
C LEU A 165 -29.82 14.53 -18.41
N LYS A 166 -30.41 15.62 -17.89
CA LYS A 166 -31.75 16.10 -18.24
C LYS A 166 -31.78 17.07 -19.41
N ASN A 167 -30.62 17.57 -19.87
CA ASN A 167 -30.56 18.54 -20.95
C ASN A 167 -31.03 17.91 -22.28
N PRO A 168 -32.00 18.50 -23.00
CA PRO A 168 -32.52 17.95 -24.25
C PRO A 168 -31.46 17.74 -25.34
N LEU A 169 -30.47 18.64 -25.42
CA LEU A 169 -29.39 18.54 -26.41
C LEU A 169 -28.45 17.37 -26.09
N VAL A 170 -28.14 17.15 -24.81
CA VAL A 170 -27.31 16.04 -24.37
C VAL A 170 -28.02 14.71 -24.60
N ARG A 171 -29.32 14.62 -24.30
CA ARG A 171 -30.13 13.44 -24.58
C ARG A 171 -30.20 13.12 -26.07
N ALA A 172 -30.48 14.12 -26.90
CA ALA A 172 -30.52 13.95 -28.35
C ALA A 172 -29.16 13.47 -28.92
N GLU A 173 -28.04 13.94 -28.36
CA GLU A 173 -26.72 13.48 -28.78
C GLU A 173 -26.38 12.07 -28.26
N ALA A 174 -26.77 11.74 -27.02
CA ALA A 174 -26.60 10.39 -26.47
C ALA A 174 -27.42 9.35 -27.26
N GLU A 175 -28.64 9.69 -27.66
CA GLU A 175 -29.49 8.86 -28.53
C GLU A 175 -28.82 8.60 -29.88
N LYS A 176 -28.23 9.63 -30.52
CA LYS A 176 -27.45 9.45 -31.76
C LYS A 176 -26.25 8.53 -31.59
N GLN A 177 -25.66 8.50 -30.39
CA GLN A 177 -24.56 7.60 -30.04
C GLN A 177 -25.03 6.20 -29.61
N GLY A 178 -26.33 5.92 -29.69
CA GLY A 178 -26.92 4.61 -29.41
C GLY A 178 -27.32 4.37 -27.96
N THR A 179 -27.38 5.42 -27.13
CA THR A 179 -27.87 5.32 -25.75
C THR A 179 -29.39 5.44 -25.72
N ASP A 180 -30.07 4.42 -25.21
CA ASP A 180 -31.53 4.44 -25.05
C ASP A 180 -31.97 5.36 -23.88
N PRO A 181 -33.09 6.11 -24.00
CA PRO A 181 -33.60 6.97 -22.93
C PRO A 181 -33.83 6.27 -21.59
N GLU A 182 -34.26 5.00 -21.58
CA GLU A 182 -34.44 4.23 -20.33
C GLU A 182 -33.10 4.00 -19.62
N THR A 183 -32.00 3.90 -20.37
CA THR A 183 -30.65 3.77 -19.81
C THR A 183 -30.26 5.03 -19.05
N ILE A 184 -30.56 6.21 -19.59
CA ILE A 184 -30.29 7.50 -18.94
C ILE A 184 -31.09 7.63 -17.64
N GLU A 185 -32.38 7.28 -17.66
CA GLU A 185 -33.23 7.31 -16.46
C GLU A 185 -32.77 6.31 -15.40
N LYS A 186 -32.36 5.11 -15.81
CA LYS A 186 -31.77 4.11 -14.91
C LYS A 186 -30.48 4.61 -14.27
N THR A 187 -29.56 5.17 -15.06
CA THR A 187 -28.31 5.75 -14.54
C THR A 187 -28.58 6.87 -13.56
N LEU A 188 -29.54 7.76 -13.84
CA LEU A 188 -29.93 8.82 -12.90
C LEU A 188 -30.48 8.25 -11.60
N LYS A 189 -31.32 7.20 -11.67
CA LYS A 189 -31.85 6.53 -10.48
C LYS A 189 -30.73 5.91 -9.63
N ASP A 190 -29.82 5.17 -10.27
CA ASP A 190 -28.71 4.49 -9.61
C ASP A 190 -27.75 5.51 -8.95
N LEU A 191 -27.46 6.63 -9.64
CA LEU A 191 -26.63 7.71 -9.10
C LEU A 191 -27.29 8.43 -7.92
N ARG A 192 -28.63 8.60 -7.93
CA ARG A 192 -29.35 9.18 -6.78
C ARG A 192 -29.27 8.27 -5.57
N GLU A 193 -29.47 6.97 -5.76
CA GLU A 193 -29.38 5.99 -4.69
C GLU A 193 -27.95 5.93 -4.12
N ALA A 194 -26.94 5.82 -4.98
CA ALA A 194 -25.53 5.82 -4.57
C ALA A 194 -25.14 7.12 -3.85
N SER A 195 -25.59 8.28 -4.34
CA SER A 195 -25.34 9.58 -3.70
C SER A 195 -25.95 9.63 -2.30
N LYS A 196 -27.20 9.18 -2.15
CA LYS A 196 -27.86 9.13 -0.84
C LYS A 196 -27.13 8.22 0.13
N GLN A 197 -26.81 6.99 -0.29
CA GLN A 197 -26.09 6.02 0.53
C GLN A 197 -24.73 6.56 0.98
N MET A 198 -23.97 7.18 0.08
CA MET A 198 -22.67 7.78 0.40
C MET A 198 -22.79 8.90 1.44
N VAL A 199 -23.75 9.81 1.27
CA VAL A 199 -23.97 10.92 2.21
C VAL A 199 -24.42 10.41 3.58
N GLU A 200 -25.30 9.40 3.61
CA GLU A 200 -25.72 8.74 4.86
C GLU A 200 -24.53 8.07 5.56
N GLN A 201 -23.71 7.29 4.85
CA GLN A 201 -22.51 6.66 5.41
C GLN A 201 -21.50 7.66 5.98
N VAL A 202 -21.28 8.80 5.31
CA VAL A 202 -20.37 9.84 5.79
C VAL A 202 -20.93 10.50 7.05
N LYS A 203 -22.24 10.78 7.10
CA LYS A 203 -22.91 11.31 8.29
C LYS A 203 -22.85 10.33 9.46
N GLU A 204 -23.16 9.05 9.24
CA GLU A 204 -23.13 7.99 10.24
C GLU A 204 -21.72 7.72 10.77
N SER A 205 -20.73 7.68 9.88
CA SER A 205 -19.35 7.47 10.28
C SER A 205 -18.77 8.66 11.05
N GLY A 206 -19.28 9.88 10.86
CA GLY A 206 -18.69 11.10 11.44
C GLY A 206 -17.39 11.54 10.75
N THR A 207 -17.13 11.01 9.55
CA THR A 207 -16.00 11.40 8.70
C THR A 207 -16.16 12.85 8.25
N LYS A 208 -15.06 13.62 8.27
CA LYS A 208 -15.05 15.01 7.82
C LYS A 208 -14.08 15.19 6.65
N TYR A 209 -14.30 16.25 5.88
CA TYR A 209 -13.42 16.65 4.78
C TYR A 209 -12.98 18.10 4.98
N GLU A 210 -11.72 18.39 4.70
CA GLU A 210 -11.12 19.72 4.88
C GLU A 210 -10.38 20.11 3.60
N VAL A 211 -10.60 21.34 3.13
CA VAL A 211 -9.73 21.99 2.15
C VAL A 211 -8.62 22.70 2.90
N GLY A 212 -7.38 22.33 2.62
CA GLY A 212 -6.19 22.86 3.26
C GLY A 212 -5.04 23.03 2.27
N LYS A 213 -3.81 22.79 2.73
CA LYS A 213 -2.60 22.86 1.90
C LYS A 213 -1.70 21.65 2.10
N PHE A 214 -0.99 21.27 1.04
CA PHE A 214 0.19 20.39 1.08
C PHE A 214 1.39 21.23 0.63
N GLY A 215 2.25 21.65 1.58
CA GLY A 215 3.25 22.67 1.32
C GLY A 215 2.60 23.99 0.85
N LYS A 216 2.94 24.44 -0.37
CA LYS A 216 2.34 25.64 -1.00
C LYS A 216 1.07 25.35 -1.80
N TYR A 217 0.72 24.08 -2.03
CA TYR A 217 -0.35 23.68 -2.94
C TYR A 217 -1.69 23.51 -2.23
N PRO A 218 -2.82 23.95 -2.82
CA PRO A 218 -4.15 23.60 -2.31
C PRO A 218 -4.33 22.09 -2.25
N ALA A 219 -4.98 21.60 -1.20
CA ALA A 219 -5.16 20.16 -0.97
C ALA A 219 -6.50 19.86 -0.30
N VAL A 220 -6.97 18.63 -0.46
CA VAL A 220 -8.12 18.09 0.28
C VAL A 220 -7.67 16.95 1.17
N TYR A 221 -8.16 16.96 2.41
CA TYR A 221 -7.93 15.93 3.40
C TYR A 221 -9.25 15.31 3.82
N VAL A 222 -9.22 14.01 4.09
CA VAL A 222 -10.25 13.31 4.86
C VAL A 222 -9.78 13.16 6.29
N ILE A 223 -10.67 13.42 7.23
CA ILE A 223 -10.46 13.30 8.66
C ILE A 223 -11.39 12.17 9.10
N PRO A 224 -10.85 10.96 9.31
CA PRO A 224 -11.67 9.86 9.81
C PRO A 224 -12.24 10.25 11.19
N PRO A 225 -13.40 9.71 11.56
CA PRO A 225 -13.93 9.95 12.90
C PRO A 225 -12.90 9.57 13.94
N VAL A 226 -12.74 10.43 14.94
CA VAL A 226 -11.97 10.08 16.12
C VAL A 226 -12.77 9.05 16.89
N SER A 227 -12.53 7.75 16.68
CA SER A 227 -13.08 6.73 17.58
C SER A 227 -12.42 5.37 17.39
N LEU A 228 -11.73 4.92 18.44
CA LEU A 228 -12.28 3.96 19.40
C LEU A 228 -11.43 4.13 20.66
N ASP A 229 -12.06 4.21 21.84
CA ASP A 229 -11.38 3.92 23.10
C ASP A 229 -10.52 2.68 22.84
N ARG A 230 -9.20 2.87 22.76
CA ARG A 230 -8.26 1.75 22.75
C ARG A 230 -8.54 1.07 24.07
N LYS A 231 -9.33 -0.02 24.06
CA LYS A 231 -9.52 -0.88 25.22
C LYS A 231 -8.16 -0.95 25.90
N LYS A 232 -8.11 -0.44 27.14
CA LYS A 232 -6.90 -0.37 28.00
C LYS A 232 -5.99 -1.51 27.62
N GLU A 233 -4.73 -1.19 27.31
CA GLU A 233 -3.70 -2.17 27.00
C GLU A 233 -3.91 -3.41 27.87
N VAL A 234 -4.44 -4.48 27.26
CA VAL A 234 -4.22 -5.80 27.83
C VAL A 234 -2.71 -5.90 27.81
N LYS A 235 -2.07 -5.85 28.99
CA LYS A 235 -0.67 -6.20 29.14
C LYS A 235 -0.51 -7.50 28.36
N ARG A 236 0.09 -7.43 27.17
CA ARG A 236 0.40 -8.63 26.40
C ARG A 236 1.37 -9.38 27.29
N GLU A 237 0.87 -10.40 27.97
CA GLU A 237 1.73 -11.46 28.45
C GLU A 237 2.60 -11.87 27.26
N LYS A 238 3.90 -12.04 27.52
CA LYS A 238 4.87 -12.41 26.48
C LYS A 238 4.24 -13.53 25.66
N PRO A 239 4.14 -13.40 24.32
CA PRO A 239 3.43 -14.38 23.51
C PRO A 239 4.12 -15.73 23.64
N THR A 240 3.53 -16.61 24.45
CA THR A 240 3.86 -18.03 24.50
C THR A 240 3.09 -18.69 23.37
N GLY A 241 3.73 -18.84 22.22
CA GLY A 241 3.24 -19.66 21.10
C GLY A 241 2.52 -18.89 20.00
N ALA A 242 3.32 -18.42 19.03
CA ALA A 242 3.04 -18.28 17.59
C ALA A 242 4.03 -17.23 17.04
N GLY A 243 5.13 -17.68 16.41
CA GLY A 243 6.17 -16.80 15.87
C GLY A 243 6.97 -16.04 16.94
N GLY A 244 7.59 -16.78 17.87
CA GLY A 244 8.36 -16.18 18.97
C GLY A 244 9.51 -15.31 18.46
N TYR A 245 9.58 -14.06 18.95
CA TYR A 245 10.80 -13.26 18.84
C TYR A 245 11.94 -14.04 19.52
N ASN A 246 12.95 -14.45 18.76
CA ASN A 246 14.13 -15.09 19.35
C ASN A 246 14.86 -14.05 20.21
N SER A 247 14.96 -14.30 21.52
CA SER A 247 15.55 -13.39 22.51
C SER A 247 17.00 -13.00 22.22
N ARG A 248 17.68 -13.73 21.31
CA ARG A 248 19.03 -13.43 20.82
C ARG A 248 19.08 -12.19 19.92
N VAL A 249 17.95 -11.82 19.30
CA VAL A 249 17.84 -10.54 18.59
C VAL A 249 17.56 -9.43 19.61
N LYS A 250 18.63 -8.71 19.98
CA LYS A 250 18.53 -7.53 20.85
C LYS A 250 17.88 -6.37 20.09
N LEU A 251 16.60 -6.15 20.35
CA LEU A 251 15.84 -5.04 19.80
C LEU A 251 16.32 -3.70 20.38
N PRO A 252 16.39 -2.62 19.58
CA PRO A 252 16.68 -1.30 20.12
C PRO A 252 15.53 -0.81 21.03
N PRO A 253 15.79 0.12 21.97
CA PRO A 253 14.79 0.59 22.94
C PRO A 253 13.51 1.15 22.30
N ASP A 254 13.61 1.66 21.07
CA ASP A 254 12.54 2.29 20.30
C ASP A 254 11.96 1.39 19.20
N ALA A 255 12.29 0.09 19.18
CA ALA A 255 11.82 -0.87 18.18
C ALA A 255 10.30 -0.91 17.98
N PHE A 256 9.55 -0.56 19.04
CA PHE A 256 8.10 -0.56 19.08
C PHE A 256 7.50 0.83 19.29
N LYS A 257 8.28 1.89 19.05
CA LYS A 257 7.77 3.26 19.10
C LYS A 257 6.64 3.39 18.09
N ARG A 258 5.41 3.56 18.59
CA ARG A 258 4.22 3.65 17.75
C ARG A 258 4.12 5.05 17.17
N GLU A 259 3.91 5.11 15.86
CA GLU A 259 3.39 6.30 15.20
C GLU A 259 1.86 6.23 15.22
N GLU A 260 1.21 7.36 15.46
CA GLU A 260 -0.25 7.44 15.41
C GLU A 260 -0.70 7.70 13.99
N TYR A 261 -1.49 6.78 13.45
CA TYR A 261 -2.09 6.91 12.13
C TYR A 261 -3.58 7.24 12.24
N PRO A 262 -4.12 8.06 11.31
CA PRO A 262 -3.36 8.77 10.29
C PRO A 262 -2.49 9.89 10.90
N ILE A 263 -1.32 10.15 10.29
CA ILE A 263 -0.40 11.19 10.77
C ILE A 263 -1.13 12.54 10.76
N ASN A 264 -1.09 13.24 11.91
CA ASN A 264 -1.82 14.48 12.17
C ASN A 264 -3.36 14.34 12.11
N GLY A 265 -3.90 13.13 12.27
CA GLY A 265 -5.34 12.88 12.32
C GLY A 265 -6.07 13.03 10.99
N LYS A 266 -5.36 13.18 9.87
CA LYS A 266 -5.95 13.41 8.54
C LYS A 266 -5.19 12.70 7.43
N MET A 267 -5.88 12.37 6.35
CA MET A 267 -5.33 11.67 5.18
C MET A 267 -5.48 12.51 3.92
N LEU A 268 -4.39 12.70 3.19
CA LEU A 268 -4.40 13.47 1.94
C LEU A 268 -5.17 12.71 0.84
N GLN A 269 -6.12 13.38 0.21
CA GLN A 269 -6.98 12.83 -0.86
C GLN A 269 -6.73 13.47 -2.23
N GLY A 270 -6.35 14.75 -2.25
CA GLY A 270 -6.04 15.42 -3.50
C GLY A 270 -5.15 16.65 -3.33
N ILE A 271 -4.42 17.00 -4.38
CA ILE A 271 -3.53 18.17 -4.47
C ILE A 271 -3.81 18.88 -5.80
N GLN A 272 -3.92 20.21 -5.78
CA GLN A 272 -3.94 21.01 -7.00
C GLN A 272 -2.55 21.58 -7.31
N VAL A 273 -2.09 21.41 -8.55
CA VAL A 273 -0.87 22.02 -9.11
C VAL A 273 -1.24 22.75 -10.39
N GLU A 274 -1.30 24.08 -10.35
CA GLU A 274 -1.85 24.90 -11.44
C GLU A 274 -3.21 24.41 -11.95
N LYS A 275 -3.30 24.00 -13.22
CA LYS A 275 -4.49 23.43 -13.86
C LYS A 275 -4.63 21.92 -13.69
N TYR A 276 -3.78 21.30 -12.88
CA TYR A 276 -3.77 19.86 -12.63
C TYR A 276 -4.33 19.51 -11.26
N VAL A 277 -5.06 18.41 -11.15
CA VAL A 277 -5.48 17.81 -9.88
C VAL A 277 -4.91 16.40 -9.78
N LEU A 278 -4.13 16.17 -8.72
CA LEU A 278 -3.61 14.87 -8.32
C LEU A 278 -4.57 14.21 -7.34
N THR A 279 -4.87 12.92 -7.55
CA THR A 279 -5.66 12.07 -6.65
C THR A 279 -5.09 10.64 -6.63
N GLY A 280 -5.58 9.78 -5.73
CA GLY A 280 -5.25 8.36 -5.71
C GLY A 280 -4.63 7.86 -4.41
N GLY A 281 -4.46 6.54 -4.31
CA GLY A 281 -3.99 5.88 -3.10
C GLY A 281 -2.61 6.34 -2.60
N LEU A 282 -1.72 6.71 -3.53
CA LEU A 282 -0.36 7.15 -3.21
C LEU A 282 -0.35 8.37 -2.27
N LEU A 283 -1.33 9.27 -2.41
CA LEU A 283 -1.44 10.46 -1.56
C LEU A 283 -1.81 10.09 -0.12
N SER A 284 -2.74 9.16 0.05
CA SER A 284 -3.20 8.70 1.37
C SER A 284 -2.11 7.94 2.13
N LEU A 285 -1.16 7.31 1.43
CA LEU A 285 -0.03 6.62 2.05
C LEU A 285 0.88 7.53 2.87
N LEU A 286 0.98 8.81 2.53
CA LEU A 286 1.75 9.80 3.30
C LEU A 286 1.31 9.85 4.77
N ASN A 287 0.03 9.59 5.03
CA ASN A 287 -0.54 9.65 6.36
C ASN A 287 -0.73 8.28 7.01
N ASN A 288 -0.54 7.17 6.28
CA ASN A 288 -0.82 5.81 6.75
C ASN A 288 0.38 4.86 6.74
N THR A 289 1.56 5.37 6.38
CA THR A 289 2.80 4.58 6.29
C THR A 289 3.80 5.03 7.35
N PRO A 290 4.57 4.11 7.96
CA PRO A 290 5.66 4.45 8.88
C PRO A 290 6.74 5.32 8.27
N SER A 291 7.43 6.07 9.14
CA SER A 291 8.67 6.75 8.77
C SER A 291 9.72 5.74 8.29
N GLY A 292 10.64 6.21 7.44
CA GLY A 292 11.79 5.40 7.02
C GLY A 292 12.71 4.99 8.17
N SER A 293 12.66 5.71 9.29
CA SER A 293 13.39 5.40 10.53
C SER A 293 12.77 4.28 11.37
N ALA A 294 11.55 3.82 11.06
CA ALA A 294 10.93 2.74 11.80
C ALA A 294 11.81 1.48 11.76
N PHE A 295 11.96 0.85 12.92
CA PHE A 295 12.84 -0.30 13.09
C PHE A 295 12.40 -1.48 12.23
N CYS A 296 13.38 -2.14 11.63
CA CYS A 296 13.24 -3.49 11.10
C CYS A 296 14.56 -4.27 11.30
N GLN A 297 14.53 -5.57 11.03
CA GLN A 297 15.74 -6.39 10.97
C GLN A 297 16.37 -6.26 9.59
N SER A 298 17.70 -6.31 9.52
CA SER A 298 18.39 -6.27 8.23
C SER A 298 18.17 -7.53 7.41
N LEU A 299 17.97 -7.36 6.11
CA LEU A 299 17.83 -8.43 5.12
C LEU A 299 19.17 -8.91 4.58
N THR A 300 20.24 -8.15 4.79
CA THR A 300 21.56 -8.38 4.18
C THR A 300 22.72 -8.35 5.18
N LYS A 301 22.53 -7.79 6.38
CA LYS A 301 23.58 -7.68 7.41
C LYS A 301 23.28 -8.56 8.61
N PHE A 302 24.25 -9.40 8.95
CA PHE A 302 24.16 -10.40 10.01
C PHE A 302 25.36 -10.33 10.94
N LYS A 303 25.16 -10.80 12.16
CA LYS A 303 26.21 -11.02 13.15
C LYS A 303 26.11 -12.43 13.71
N THR A 304 27.23 -13.01 14.10
CA THR A 304 27.27 -14.32 14.75
C THR A 304 27.35 -14.14 16.26
N VAL A 305 26.50 -14.86 16.99
CA VAL A 305 26.55 -14.98 18.46
C VAL A 305 26.92 -16.41 18.80
N THR A 306 28.02 -16.61 19.51
CA THR A 306 28.46 -17.94 19.94
C THR A 306 28.00 -18.20 21.37
N GLU A 307 27.34 -19.33 21.58
CA GLU A 307 26.98 -19.85 22.90
C GLU A 307 27.68 -21.20 23.10
N THR A 308 28.22 -21.44 24.29
CA THR A 308 28.84 -22.72 24.65
C THR A 308 28.08 -23.32 25.81
N THR A 309 27.60 -24.54 25.63
CA THR A 309 26.85 -25.30 26.63
C THR A 309 27.53 -26.63 26.88
N HIS A 310 27.62 -27.04 28.14
CA HIS A 310 28.18 -28.35 28.51
C HIS A 310 27.06 -29.22 29.06
N LEU A 311 26.80 -30.37 28.43
CA LEU A 311 25.75 -31.30 28.82
C LEU A 311 26.25 -32.74 28.64
N ASP A 312 26.13 -33.55 29.71
CA ASP A 312 26.51 -34.97 29.72
C ASP A 312 27.93 -35.28 29.19
N GLY A 313 28.90 -34.42 29.48
CA GLY A 313 30.29 -34.57 29.03
C GLY A 313 30.55 -34.20 27.57
N ILE A 314 29.53 -33.70 26.87
CA ILE A 314 29.61 -33.14 25.53
C ILE A 314 29.62 -31.61 25.61
N THR A 315 30.48 -30.97 24.83
CA THR A 315 30.50 -29.52 24.65
C THR A 315 29.77 -29.16 23.37
N TYR A 316 28.72 -28.37 23.48
CA TYR A 316 27.96 -27.82 22.36
C TYR A 316 28.40 -26.38 22.14
N ILE A 317 28.93 -26.08 20.95
CA ILE A 317 29.26 -24.72 20.51
C ILE A 317 28.22 -24.35 19.45
N GLU A 318 27.33 -23.43 19.78
CA GLU A 318 26.28 -22.98 18.88
C GLU A 318 26.61 -21.58 18.34
N HIS A 319 26.80 -21.48 17.02
CA HIS A 319 26.98 -20.22 16.30
C HIS A 319 25.64 -19.76 15.72
N TRP A 320 25.06 -18.72 16.29
CA TRP A 320 23.78 -18.16 15.87
C TRP A 320 23.99 -16.98 14.94
N ILE A 321 23.67 -17.14 13.66
CA ILE A 321 23.63 -16.06 12.68
C ILE A 321 22.33 -15.28 12.91
N THR A 322 22.45 -14.04 13.38
CA THR A 322 21.32 -13.15 13.73
C THR A 322 21.35 -11.90 12.86
N PRO A 323 20.19 -11.40 12.38
CA PRO A 323 20.16 -10.14 11.65
C PRO A 323 20.55 -8.97 12.56
N THR A 324 21.22 -7.98 12.00
CA THR A 324 21.48 -6.72 12.69
C THR A 324 20.25 -5.83 12.68
N ASN A 325 20.18 -4.88 13.62
CA ASN A 325 19.12 -3.87 13.63
C ASN A 325 19.27 -2.92 12.44
N SER A 326 18.17 -2.57 11.81
CA SER A 326 18.10 -1.67 10.65
C SER A 326 16.81 -0.84 10.68
N ASN A 327 16.46 -0.21 9.56
CA ASN A 327 15.24 0.56 9.39
C ASN A 327 14.65 0.39 7.98
N LEU A 328 13.36 0.71 7.84
CA LEU A 328 12.59 0.50 6.61
C LEU A 328 13.26 1.13 5.39
N LYS A 329 13.77 2.36 5.51
CA LYS A 329 14.41 3.09 4.41
C LYS A 329 15.68 2.38 3.91
N THR A 330 16.50 1.88 4.84
CA THR A 330 17.77 1.22 4.55
C THR A 330 17.54 -0.13 3.88
N GLU A 331 16.57 -0.89 4.37
CA GLU A 331 16.24 -2.21 3.82
C GLU A 331 15.35 -2.12 2.57
N GLY A 332 14.85 -0.93 2.22
CA GLY A 332 14.04 -0.73 1.01
C GLY A 332 12.58 -1.12 1.14
N TYR A 333 12.05 -1.19 2.37
CA TYR A 333 10.62 -1.31 2.59
C TYR A 333 9.93 0.02 2.30
N MET A 334 8.69 -0.06 1.80
CA MET A 334 7.85 1.11 1.57
C MET A 334 7.73 1.93 2.86
N ASN A 335 8.02 3.23 2.76
CA ASN A 335 8.04 4.15 3.88
C ASN A 335 7.54 5.54 3.46
N ARG A 336 7.09 6.32 4.44
CA ARG A 336 6.53 7.65 4.22
C ARG A 336 7.49 8.61 3.51
N ASP A 337 8.78 8.56 3.84
CA ASP A 337 9.78 9.49 3.29
C ASP A 337 9.95 9.27 1.78
N GLU A 338 9.92 8.01 1.34
CA GLU A 338 9.96 7.63 -0.08
C GLU A 338 8.70 8.05 -0.83
N VAL A 339 7.52 7.83 -0.25
CA VAL A 339 6.25 8.28 -0.85
C VAL A 339 6.20 9.81 -0.96
N GLU A 340 6.70 10.54 0.05
CA GLU A 340 6.76 12.00 0.03
C GLU A 340 7.68 12.53 -1.07
N ASP A 341 8.85 11.91 -1.25
CA ASP A 341 9.77 12.22 -2.35
C ASP A 341 9.11 11.96 -3.71
N MET A 342 8.40 10.84 -3.86
CA MET A 342 7.66 10.52 -5.10
C MET A 342 6.62 11.59 -5.43
N VAL A 343 5.78 11.98 -4.46
CA VAL A 343 4.74 13.00 -4.65
C VAL A 343 5.37 14.36 -4.97
N LYS A 344 6.44 14.76 -4.28
CA LYS A 344 7.16 16.02 -4.56
C LYS A 344 7.75 16.05 -5.96
N LYS A 345 8.41 14.97 -6.40
CA LYS A 345 8.93 14.84 -7.76
C LYS A 345 7.82 14.92 -8.79
N PHE A 346 6.69 14.24 -8.54
CA PHE A 346 5.53 14.28 -9.41
C PHE A 346 4.99 15.70 -9.57
N ILE A 347 4.85 16.44 -8.46
CA ILE A 347 4.44 17.85 -8.46
C ILE A 347 5.42 18.70 -9.29
N SER A 348 6.73 18.54 -9.09
CA SER A 348 7.74 19.31 -9.85
C SER A 348 7.67 19.05 -11.35
N LEU A 349 7.29 17.83 -11.77
CA LEU A 349 7.06 17.52 -13.18
C LEU A 349 5.85 18.28 -13.76
N LEU A 350 4.82 18.54 -12.95
CA LEU A 350 3.64 19.29 -13.38
C LEU A 350 3.87 20.80 -13.43
N GLU A 351 4.85 21.30 -12.68
CA GLU A 351 5.28 22.70 -12.75
C GLU A 351 6.17 23.00 -13.98
N SER A 352 6.72 21.95 -14.64
CA SER A 352 7.60 22.03 -15.82
C SER A 352 6.88 21.86 -17.16
#